data_AF-A0A0N0MS21-F1
#
_entry.id   AF-A0A0N0MS21-F1
#
_cell.length_a   1.000
_cell.length_b   1.000
_cell.length_c   1.000
_cell.angle_alpha   90.00
_cell.angle_beta   90.00
_cell.angle_gamma   90.00
#
_symmetry.space_group_name_H-M   'P 1'
#
loop_
_entity.id
_entity.type
_entity.pdbx_description
1 polymer ?
#
loop_
_entity_poly.entity_id
_entity_poly.type
_entity_poly.pdbx_seq_one_letter_code
_entity_poly.pdbx_strand_id
1 'polypeptide(L)'
;MQSVNRHGTTPMKPQTGRTDTQNTVGKGADANPYLALAAVLAGILHGITKHPMLPDPCIGDAYEVNPLPRPVPRTLDDAVAEFAKGSLATHAFSPSVVQHYTHATRTEIDAHHGQVTDVDRARGFFHA
;
A
#
# COMPACT_ATOMS: atom_id res chain seq x y z
N MET A 1 -21.13 8.96 25.18
CA MET A 1 -20.71 7.61 24.78
C MET A 1 -20.18 7.70 23.35
N GLN A 2 -18.96 8.21 23.18
CA GLN A 2 -18.35 8.40 21.84
C GLN A 2 -17.61 7.11 21.49
N SER A 3 -18.09 6.44 20.44
CA SER A 3 -17.42 5.30 19.83
C SER A 3 -16.06 5.74 19.29
N VAL A 4 -14.99 5.32 19.97
CA VAL A 4 -13.61 5.47 19.47
C VAL A 4 -13.45 4.45 18.35
N ASN A 5 -13.60 4.89 17.10
CA ASN A 5 -13.23 4.09 15.94
C ASN A 5 -11.70 3.92 15.93
N ARG A 6 -11.23 2.75 16.37
CA ARG A 6 -9.81 2.35 16.44
C ARG A 6 -9.26 1.85 15.10
N HIS A 7 -9.92 2.14 13.98
CA HIS A 7 -9.56 1.56 12.68
C HIS A 7 -9.02 2.68 11.79
N GLY A 8 -7.70 2.65 11.59
CA GLY A 8 -6.93 3.64 10.84
C GLY A 8 -7.12 3.51 9.34
N THR A 9 -8.35 3.62 8.85
CA THR A 9 -8.70 3.31 7.46
C THR A 9 -8.56 4.48 6.49
N THR A 10 -8.46 5.71 6.99
CA THR A 10 -8.30 6.88 6.13
C THR A 10 -6.82 7.03 5.76
N PRO A 11 -6.42 7.01 4.47
CA PRO A 11 -5.01 7.10 4.07
C PRO A 11 -4.35 8.42 4.48
N MET A 12 -5.14 9.48 4.71
CA MET A 12 -4.73 10.70 5.38
C MET A 12 -5.85 11.20 6.28
N LYS A 13 -5.59 11.30 7.59
CA LYS A 13 -6.50 11.97 8.53
C LYS A 13 -5.89 13.31 8.94
N PRO A 14 -6.48 14.46 8.56
CA PRO A 14 -6.13 15.72 9.19
C PRO A 14 -6.61 15.67 10.65
N GLN A 15 -5.70 15.77 11.62
CA GLN A 15 -6.07 15.86 13.03
C GLN A 15 -6.23 17.33 13.43
N THR A 16 -7.42 17.70 13.90
CA THR A 16 -7.74 19.08 14.29
C THR A 16 -6.77 19.58 15.37
N GLY A 17 -6.06 20.68 15.08
CA GLY A 17 -5.13 21.34 16.01
C GLY A 17 -3.67 20.90 15.93
N ARG A 18 -3.32 19.98 15.03
CA ARG A 18 -1.96 19.47 14.84
C ARG A 18 -1.58 19.56 13.35
N THR A 19 -0.41 20.10 13.04
CA THR A 19 0.06 20.28 11.66
C THR A 19 0.73 19.02 11.08
N ASP A 20 0.84 17.95 11.87
CA ASP A 20 1.42 16.69 11.42
C ASP A 20 0.41 15.86 10.61
N THR A 21 0.84 15.42 9.43
CA THR A 21 0.08 14.50 8.58
C THR A 21 0.56 13.09 8.86
N GLN A 22 -0.37 12.18 9.21
CA GLN A 22 -0.06 10.79 9.44
C GLN A 22 -0.37 9.97 8.19
N ASN A 23 0.64 9.30 7.63
CA ASN A 23 0.45 8.26 6.63
C ASN A 23 0.18 6.92 7.34
N THR A 24 -1.05 6.42 7.21
CA THR A 24 -1.50 5.15 7.80
C THR A 24 -1.70 4.05 6.77
N VAL A 25 -1.39 4.29 5.48
CA VAL A 25 -1.42 3.24 4.46
C VAL A 25 -0.55 2.10 4.96
N GLY A 26 -1.18 0.93 5.16
CA GLY A 26 -0.64 -0.17 5.96
C GLY A 26 0.76 -0.54 5.53
N LYS A 27 1.75 -0.12 6.31
CA LYS A 27 3.08 -0.70 6.26
C LYS A 27 2.94 -2.02 7.01
N GLY A 28 2.99 -3.14 6.27
CA GLY A 28 3.06 -4.45 6.89
C GLY A 28 4.20 -4.48 7.91
N ALA A 29 4.07 -5.30 8.96
CA ALA A 29 5.08 -5.38 10.02
C ALA A 29 6.46 -5.86 9.49
N ASP A 30 6.48 -6.42 8.29
CA ASP A 30 7.60 -6.91 7.50
C ASP A 30 8.28 -5.82 6.63
N ALA A 31 7.71 -4.62 6.53
CA ALA A 31 8.28 -3.57 5.70
C ALA A 31 9.63 -3.07 6.24
N ASN A 32 10.65 -3.04 5.38
CA ASN A 32 11.93 -2.44 5.73
C ASN A 32 11.75 -0.95 6.12
N PRO A 33 12.08 -0.55 7.36
CA PRO A 33 11.77 0.78 7.86
C PRO A 33 12.47 1.89 7.07
N TYR A 34 13.65 1.62 6.52
CA TYR A 34 14.41 2.58 5.72
C TYR A 34 13.76 2.82 4.37
N LEU A 35 13.37 1.75 3.66
CA LEU A 35 12.66 1.86 2.38
C LEU A 35 11.31 2.51 2.57
N ALA A 36 10.61 2.14 3.63
CA ALA A 36 9.31 2.71 3.94
C ALA A 36 9.40 4.21 4.27
N LEU A 37 10.46 4.66 4.96
CA LEU A 37 10.69 6.08 5.22
C LEU A 37 11.07 6.83 3.94
N ALA A 38 11.99 6.28 3.15
CA ALA A 38 12.41 6.87 1.87
C ALA A 38 11.24 7.02 0.89
N ALA A 39 10.36 6.02 0.78
CA ALA A 39 9.14 6.10 -0.04
C ALA A 39 8.22 7.26 0.40
N VAL A 40 8.03 7.44 1.70
CA VAL A 40 7.20 8.52 2.24
C VAL A 40 7.82 9.88 1.95
N LEU A 41 9.12 10.05 2.18
CA LEU A 41 9.82 11.30 1.89
C LEU A 41 9.78 11.63 0.39
N ALA A 42 9.95 10.64 -0.49
CA ALA A 42 9.82 10.83 -1.92
C ALA A 42 8.40 11.27 -2.33
N GLY A 43 7.36 10.68 -1.73
CA GLY A 43 5.97 11.08 -1.95
C GLY A 43 5.69 12.51 -1.50
N ILE A 44 6.18 12.90 -0.31
CA ILE A 44 6.07 14.27 0.20
C ILE A 44 6.78 15.24 -0.74
N LEU A 45 8.03 14.96 -1.11
CA LEU A 45 8.81 15.79 -2.03
C LEU A 45 8.11 15.93 -3.38
N HIS A 46 7.55 14.86 -3.92
CA HIS A 46 6.78 14.90 -5.16
C HIS A 46 5.53 15.78 -5.04
N GLY A 47 4.79 15.66 -3.93
CA GLY A 47 3.61 16.49 -3.65
C GLY A 47 3.93 17.98 -3.59
N ILE A 48 4.98 18.36 -2.87
CA ILE A 48 5.36 19.78 -2.71
C ILE A 48 6.03 20.37 -3.96
N THR A 49 6.64 19.56 -4.83
CA THR A 49 7.33 20.05 -6.03
C THR A 49 6.45 20.08 -7.27
N LYS A 50 5.53 19.11 -7.42
CA LYS A 50 4.72 18.94 -8.62
C LYS A 50 3.27 19.40 -8.46
N HIS A 51 2.81 19.63 -7.22
CA HIS A 51 1.43 20.02 -6.91
C HIS A 51 0.38 19.24 -7.72
N PRO A 52 0.40 17.89 -7.65
CA PRO A 52 -0.53 17.08 -8.44
C PRO A 52 -1.97 17.37 -8.03
N MET A 53 -2.90 17.24 -8.97
CA MET A 53 -4.33 17.31 -8.66
C MET A 53 -4.72 16.15 -7.75
N LEU A 54 -5.03 16.47 -6.51
CA LEU A 54 -5.44 15.52 -5.47
C LEU A 54 -6.96 15.35 -5.53
N PRO A 55 -7.48 14.13 -5.28
CA PRO A 55 -8.91 13.93 -5.11
C PRO A 55 -9.39 14.63 -3.82
N ASP A 56 -10.69 14.87 -3.75
CA ASP A 56 -11.31 15.41 -2.54
C ASP A 56 -11.02 14.53 -1.32
N PRO A 57 -10.85 15.14 -0.14
CA PRO A 57 -10.60 14.40 1.08
C PRO A 57 -11.78 13.46 1.39
N CYS A 58 -11.47 12.22 1.75
CA CYS A 58 -12.47 11.29 2.26
C CYS A 58 -12.89 11.73 3.67
N ILE A 59 -14.14 12.16 3.83
CA ILE A 59 -14.73 12.54 5.12
C ILE A 59 -15.59 11.37 5.61
N GLY A 60 -15.28 10.82 6.79
CA GLY A 60 -16.02 9.69 7.38
C GLY A 60 -15.28 8.35 7.27
N ASP A 61 -16.03 7.25 7.27
CA ASP A 61 -15.47 5.90 7.18
C ASP A 61 -15.17 5.52 5.72
N ALA A 62 -13.90 5.27 5.42
CA ALA A 62 -13.46 4.88 4.08
C ALA A 62 -13.95 3.49 3.66
N TYR A 63 -14.39 2.63 4.59
CA TYR A 63 -15.00 1.33 4.26
C TYR A 63 -16.41 1.45 3.68
N GLU A 64 -17.11 2.56 3.96
CA GLU A 64 -18.47 2.81 3.45
C GLU A 64 -18.45 3.45 2.05
N VAL A 65 -17.29 3.95 1.61
CA VAL A 65 -17.12 4.57 0.29
C VAL A 65 -16.87 3.51 -0.77
N ASN A 66 -17.83 3.28 -1.67
CA ASN A 66 -17.68 2.36 -2.79
C ASN A 66 -18.22 2.97 -4.11
N PRO A 67 -17.40 3.09 -5.17
CA PRO A 67 -15.96 2.80 -5.24
C PRO A 67 -15.10 3.90 -4.61
N LEU A 68 -13.95 3.51 -4.03
CA LEU A 68 -12.93 4.47 -3.60
C LEU A 68 -12.30 5.16 -4.83
N PRO A 69 -12.07 6.49 -4.81
CA PRO A 69 -11.49 7.22 -5.94
C PRO A 69 -10.10 6.72 -6.35
N ARG A 70 -9.30 6.25 -5.39
CA ARG A 70 -7.98 5.62 -5.62
C ARG A 70 -7.79 4.45 -4.66
N PRO A 71 -8.13 3.22 -5.07
CA PRO A 71 -7.91 2.04 -4.25
C PRO A 71 -6.41 1.70 -4.19
N VAL A 72 -5.96 1.22 -3.04
CA VAL A 72 -4.64 0.59 -2.90
C VAL A 72 -4.67 -0.77 -3.62
N PRO A 73 -3.58 -1.20 -4.28
CA PRO A 73 -3.49 -2.55 -4.84
C PRO A 73 -3.94 -3.62 -3.85
N ARG A 74 -4.77 -4.55 -4.33
CA ARG A 74 -5.41 -5.59 -3.50
C ARG A 74 -4.56 -6.85 -3.38
N THR A 75 -3.62 -7.03 -4.30
CA THR A 75 -2.70 -8.17 -4.37
C THR A 75 -1.27 -7.67 -4.44
N LEU A 76 -0.32 -8.54 -4.06
CA LEU A 76 1.10 -8.22 -4.17
C LEU A 76 1.53 -8.14 -5.65
N ASP A 77 0.90 -8.92 -6.53
CA ASP A 77 1.06 -8.84 -7.98
C ASP A 77 0.73 -7.44 -8.53
N ASP A 78 -0.43 -6.90 -8.16
CA ASP A 78 -0.84 -5.55 -8.57
C ASP A 78 0.13 -4.51 -8.00
N ALA A 79 0.53 -4.66 -6.74
CA ALA A 79 1.44 -3.74 -6.08
C ALA A 79 2.82 -3.70 -6.75
N VAL A 80 3.40 -4.88 -7.06
CA VAL A 80 4.71 -4.97 -7.72
C VAL A 80 4.64 -4.48 -9.17
N ALA A 81 3.51 -4.69 -9.86
CA ALA A 81 3.29 -4.18 -11.21
C ALA A 81 3.26 -2.63 -11.24
N GLU A 82 2.57 -2.00 -10.28
CA GLU A 82 2.53 -0.55 -10.15
C GLU A 82 3.89 0.02 -9.71
N PHE A 83 4.56 -0.64 -8.76
CA PHE A 83 5.90 -0.24 -8.30
C PHE A 83 6.92 -0.25 -9.45
N ALA A 84 6.92 -1.29 -10.28
CA ALA A 84 7.83 -1.43 -11.41
C ALA A 84 7.62 -0.38 -12.51
N LYS A 85 6.37 0.08 -12.70
CA LYS A 85 6.02 1.13 -13.68
C LYS A 85 6.19 2.55 -13.13
N GLY A 86 6.28 2.70 -11.80
CA GLY A 86 6.30 3.99 -11.12
C GLY A 86 7.58 4.79 -11.39
N SER A 87 7.45 5.91 -12.09
CA SER A 87 8.55 6.87 -12.27
C SER A 87 9.02 7.46 -10.94
N LEU A 88 8.10 7.68 -9.99
CA LEU A 88 8.42 8.16 -8.64
C LEU A 88 9.27 7.15 -7.87
N ALA A 89 8.95 5.86 -7.95
CA ALA A 89 9.74 4.80 -7.31
C ALA A 89 11.17 4.76 -7.89
N THR A 90 11.29 4.87 -9.22
CA THR A 90 12.58 4.90 -9.91
C THR A 90 13.42 6.10 -9.51
N HIS A 91 12.81 7.28 -9.38
CA HIS A 91 13.49 8.49 -8.91
C HIS A 91 13.89 8.41 -7.43
N ALA A 92 13.06 7.79 -6.58
CA ALA A 92 13.31 7.67 -5.15
C ALA A 92 14.42 6.68 -4.82
N PHE A 93 14.46 5.53 -5.51
CA PHE A 93 15.28 4.38 -5.13
C PHE A 93 16.41 4.06 -6.11
N SER A 94 16.47 4.69 -7.28
CA SER A 94 17.29 4.28 -8.43
C SER A 94 16.71 3.10 -9.22
N PRO A 95 16.88 3.07 -10.56
CA PRO A 95 16.43 1.96 -11.40
C PRO A 95 16.91 0.57 -10.95
N SER A 96 18.16 0.46 -10.47
CA SER A 96 18.73 -0.82 -10.05
C SER A 96 18.03 -1.42 -8.83
N VAL A 97 17.68 -0.58 -7.85
CA VAL A 97 16.98 -1.02 -6.63
C VAL A 97 15.55 -1.42 -6.96
N VAL A 98 14.84 -0.62 -7.77
CA VAL A 98 13.49 -0.95 -8.22
C VAL A 98 13.48 -2.28 -8.97
N GLN A 99 14.43 -2.49 -9.88
CA GLN A 99 14.55 -3.75 -10.62
C GLN A 99 14.83 -4.94 -9.69
N HIS A 100 15.75 -4.78 -8.75
CA HIS A 100 16.11 -5.84 -7.81
C HIS A 100 14.92 -6.28 -6.94
N TYR A 101 14.23 -5.32 -6.30
CA TYR A 101 13.06 -5.64 -5.47
C TYR A 101 11.90 -6.19 -6.31
N THR A 102 11.67 -5.65 -7.52
CA THR A 102 10.64 -6.19 -8.43
C THR A 102 10.91 -7.66 -8.76
N HIS A 103 12.17 -8.01 -9.04
CA HIS A 103 12.53 -9.39 -9.37
C HIS A 103 12.43 -10.33 -8.16
N ALA A 104 12.92 -9.88 -6.99
CA ALA A 104 12.84 -10.65 -5.76
C ALA A 104 11.37 -10.95 -5.40
N THR A 105 10.51 -9.94 -5.39
CA THR A 105 9.09 -10.09 -5.06
C THR A 105 8.36 -10.98 -6.07
N ARG A 106 8.64 -10.88 -7.37
CA ARG A 106 8.07 -11.81 -8.37
C ARG A 106 8.45 -13.26 -8.11
N THR A 107 9.71 -13.50 -7.74
CA THR A 107 10.19 -14.85 -7.41
C THR A 107 9.47 -15.41 -6.19
N GLU A 108 9.22 -14.58 -5.17
CA GLU A 108 8.45 -14.97 -3.98
C GLU A 108 6.98 -15.25 -4.31
N ILE A 109 6.35 -14.41 -5.13
CA ILE A 109 4.98 -14.62 -5.62
C ILE A 109 4.87 -15.95 -6.37
N ASP A 110 5.77 -16.21 -7.32
CA ASP A 110 5.78 -17.44 -8.11
C ASP A 110 5.93 -18.67 -7.20
N ALA A 111 6.81 -18.59 -6.20
CA ALA A 111 6.98 -19.65 -5.22
C ALA A 111 5.71 -19.86 -4.37
N HIS A 112 5.03 -18.78 -3.98
CA HIS A 112 3.78 -18.85 -3.21
C HIS A 112 2.63 -19.45 -4.04
N HIS A 113 2.49 -19.06 -5.31
CA HIS A 113 1.47 -19.60 -6.22
C HIS A 113 1.62 -21.11 -6.47
N GLY A 114 2.83 -21.65 -6.33
CA GLY A 114 3.07 -23.10 -6.41
C GLY A 114 2.62 -23.89 -5.17
N GLN A 115 2.18 -23.24 -4.10
CA GLN A 115 1.80 -23.91 -2.84
C GLN A 115 0.30 -24.22 -2.81
N VAL A 116 -0.05 -25.43 -2.35
CA VAL A 116 -1.43 -25.80 -2.03
C VAL A 116 -1.67 -25.55 -0.55
N THR A 117 -2.53 -24.59 -0.22
CA THR A 117 -2.78 -24.22 1.17
C THR A 117 -3.68 -25.24 1.88
N ASP A 118 -3.68 -25.25 3.21
CA ASP A 118 -4.58 -26.12 3.98
C ASP A 118 -6.06 -25.84 3.70
N VAL A 119 -6.40 -24.58 3.37
CA VAL A 119 -7.76 -24.20 2.97
C VAL A 119 -8.12 -24.84 1.63
N ASP A 120 -7.20 -24.86 0.67
CA ASP A 120 -7.41 -25.52 -0.63
C ASP A 120 -7.55 -27.03 -0.47
N ARG A 121 -6.71 -27.63 0.39
CA ARG A 121 -6.81 -29.05 0.74
C ARG A 121 -8.15 -29.39 1.38
N ALA A 122 -8.62 -28.55 2.30
CA ALA A 122 -9.90 -28.78 2.96
C ALA A 122 -11.09 -28.66 2.01
N ARG A 123 -11.05 -27.70 1.08
CA ARG A 123 -12.06 -27.57 0.03
C ARG A 123 -12.10 -28.76 -0.93
N GLY A 124 -10.93 -29.25 -1.36
CA GLY A 124 -10.85 -30.30 -2.38
C GLY A 124 -11.01 -31.73 -1.86
N PHE A 125 -10.52 -32.03 -0.65
CA PHE A 125 -10.40 -33.42 -0.15
C PHE A 125 -11.30 -33.75 1.04
N PHE A 126 -11.68 -32.78 1.89
CA PHE A 126 -12.55 -33.03 3.05
C PHE A 126 -14.04 -32.76 2.79
N HIS A 127 -14.37 -32.34 1.56
CA HIS A 127 -15.75 -32.14 1.09
C HIS A 127 -16.12 -33.06 -0.09
N ALA A 128 -15.33 -34.11 -0.34
CA ALA A 128 -15.58 -35.14 -1.36
C ALA A 128 -16.11 -36.44 -0.74
#